data_AF-A0A350AD83-F1
#
_entry.id   AF-A0A350AD83-F1
#
_cell.length_a   1.000
_cell.length_b   1.000
_cell.length_c   1.000
_cell.angle_alpha   90.00
_cell.angle_beta   90.00
_cell.angle_gamma   90.00
#
_symmetry.space_group_name_H-M   'P 1'
#
loop_
_entity.id
_entity.type
_entity.pdbx_description
1 polymer ?
#
loop_
_entity_poly.entity_id
_entity_poly.type
_entity_poly.pdbx_seq_one_letter_code
_entity_poly.pdbx_strand_id
1 'polypeptide(L)' 'MADGYARVSGKPGVALVITGPGVTNTITAMGQARADSVPILVISGVNARSHLGKGLGYLHELPDQSG' A
#
# COMPACT_ATOMS: atom_id res chain seq x y z
N MET A 1 -10.71 2.09 -4.19
CA MET A 1 -11.54 3.19 -3.63
C MET A 1 -10.82 4.54 -3.65
N ALA A 2 -9.59 4.66 -3.13
CA ALA A 2 -8.85 5.93 -3.11
C ALA A 2 -8.67 6.59 -4.49
N ASP A 3 -8.32 5.83 -5.52
CA ASP A 3 -8.22 6.31 -6.92
C ASP A 3 -9.53 6.98 -7.39
N GLY A 4 -10.64 6.25 -7.31
CA GLY A 4 -11.95 6.78 -7.70
C GLY A 4 -12.34 8.05 -6.92
N TYR A 5 -12.10 8.08 -5.60
CA TYR A 5 -12.31 9.28 -4.79
C TYR A 5 -11.48 10.46 -5.31
N ALA A 6 -10.21 10.23 -5.62
CA ALA A 6 -9.33 11.30 -6.08
C ALA A 6 -9.80 11.89 -7.42
N ARG A 7 -10.26 11.05 -8.35
CA ARG A 7 -10.81 11.50 -9.64
C ARG A 7 -12.07 12.34 -9.50
N VAL A 8 -13.02 11.91 -8.66
CA VAL A 8 -14.32 12.61 -8.56
C VAL A 8 -14.26 13.86 -7.69
N SER A 9 -13.40 13.86 -6.67
CA SER A 9 -13.32 14.95 -5.70
C SER A 9 -12.31 16.04 -6.08
N GLY A 10 -11.36 15.72 -6.96
CA GLY A 10 -10.20 16.58 -7.23
C GLY A 10 -9.24 16.72 -6.03
N LYS A 11 -9.39 15.89 -4.99
CA LYS A 11 -8.55 15.88 -3.77
C LYS A 11 -7.73 14.59 -3.70
N PRO A 12 -6.59 14.56 -3.00
CA PRO A 12 -5.84 13.32 -2.81
C PRO A 12 -6.67 12.20 -2.16
N GLY A 13 -6.62 11.00 -2.73
CA GLY A 13 -7.26 9.81 -2.16
C GLY A 13 -6.33 9.10 -1.19
N VAL A 14 -6.83 8.64 -0.04
CA VAL A 14 -6.00 7.94 0.96
C VAL A 14 -6.53 6.52 1.18
N ALA A 15 -5.63 5.54 1.26
CA ALA A 15 -5.93 4.17 1.63
C ALA A 15 -5.02 3.72 2.78
N LEU A 16 -5.61 3.09 3.80
CA LEU A 16 -4.89 2.43 4.88
C LEU A 16 -4.99 0.91 4.69
N VAL A 17 -3.86 0.22 4.66
CA VAL A 17 -3.79 -1.24 4.45
C VAL A 17 -2.89 -1.93 5.47
N ILE A 18 -3.02 -3.25 5.55
CA ILE A 18 -2.12 -4.11 6.31
C ILE A 18 -0.85 -4.44 5.49
N THR A 19 0.20 -4.91 6.17
CA THR A 19 1.39 -5.51 5.52
C THR A 19 1.01 -6.73 4.66
N GLY A 20 1.96 -7.22 3.86
CA GLY A 20 1.80 -8.45 3.07
C GLY A 20 0.65 -8.32 2.07
N PRO A 21 -0.43 -9.13 2.20
CA PRO A 21 -1.55 -9.12 1.27
C PRO A 21 -2.23 -7.75 1.12
N GLY A 22 -2.21 -6.89 2.14
CA GLY A 22 -2.79 -5.55 2.03
C GLY A 22 -2.02 -4.68 1.03
N VAL A 23 -0.70 -4.68 1.10
CA VAL A 23 0.16 -3.97 0.14
C VAL A 23 0.05 -4.62 -1.23
N THR A 24 0.26 -5.94 -1.34
CA THR A 24 0.33 -6.61 -2.64
C THR A 24 -0.97 -6.53 -3.42
N ASN A 25 -2.13 -6.64 -2.76
CA ASN A 25 -3.43 -6.47 -3.42
C ASN A 25 -3.67 -5.03 -3.91
N THR A 26 -2.98 -4.04 -3.35
CA THR A 26 -3.10 -2.64 -3.81
C THR A 26 -2.17 -2.26 -4.96
N ILE A 27 -1.14 -3.07 -5.28
CA ILE A 27 -0.12 -2.72 -6.28
C ILE A 27 -0.74 -2.42 -7.64
N THR A 28 -1.72 -3.20 -8.09
CA THR A 28 -2.39 -2.97 -9.39
C THR A 28 -3.09 -1.60 -9.42
N ALA A 29 -3.80 -1.24 -8.35
CA ALA A 29 -4.46 0.05 -8.25
C ALA A 29 -3.46 1.21 -8.15
N MET A 30 -2.34 1.01 -7.45
CA MET A 30 -1.23 1.98 -7.41
C MET A 30 -0.60 2.18 -8.78
N GLY A 31 -0.39 1.10 -9.53
CA GLY A 31 0.13 1.13 -10.90
C GLY A 31 -0.78 1.92 -11.84
N GLN A 32 -2.10 1.68 -11.78
CA GLN A 32 -3.08 2.43 -12.55
C GLN A 32 -3.07 3.92 -12.18
N ALA A 33 -3.15 4.24 -10.88
CA ALA A 33 -3.14 5.61 -10.41
C ALA A 33 -1.85 6.35 -10.84
N ARG A 34 -0.70 5.67 -10.80
CA ARG A 34 0.58 6.20 -11.28
C ARG A 34 0.56 6.47 -12.79
N ALA A 35 0.03 5.55 -13.60
CA ALA A 35 -0.04 5.72 -15.05
C ALA A 35 -0.93 6.90 -15.45
N ASP A 36 -2.04 7.09 -14.72
CA ASP A 36 -3.03 8.13 -14.99
C ASP A 36 -2.77 9.44 -14.25
N SER A 37 -1.64 9.56 -13.54
CA SER A 37 -1.30 10.73 -12.70
C SER A 37 -2.37 11.10 -11.66
N VAL A 38 -3.02 10.10 -11.07
CA VAL A 38 -4.03 10.29 -10.03
C VAL A 38 -3.38 10.36 -8.65
N PRO A 39 -3.61 11.43 -7.87
CA PRO A 39 -2.97 11.61 -6.57
C PRO A 39 -3.59 10.69 -5.52
N ILE A 40 -2.88 9.61 -5.17
CA ILE A 40 -3.23 8.74 -4.05
C ILE A 40 -2.08 8.57 -3.05
N LEU A 41 -2.41 8.38 -1.78
CA LEU A 41 -1.51 8.01 -0.70
C LEU A 41 -1.93 6.65 -0.13
N VAL A 42 -1.04 5.67 -0.20
CA VAL A 42 -1.25 4.35 0.43
C VAL A 42 -0.37 4.27 1.67
N ILE A 43 -0.99 4.11 2.83
CA ILE A 43 -0.34 3.92 4.11
C ILE A 43 -0.47 2.45 4.48
N SER A 44 0.63 1.79 4.77
CA SER A 44 0.63 0.40 5.20
C SER A 44 1.15 0.27 6.62
N GLY A 45 0.50 -0.58 7.42
CA GLY A 45 1.10 -1.12 8.63
C GLY A 45 2.29 -2.01 8.30
N VAL A 46 3.22 -2.15 9.23
CA VAL A 46 4.37 -3.05 9.16
C VAL A 46 4.38 -3.96 10.39
N ASN A 47 5.08 -5.09 10.31
CA ASN A 47 5.37 -5.90 11.50
C ASN A 47 6.18 -5.09 12.53
N ALA A 48 6.20 -5.56 13.77
CA ALA A 48 6.97 -4.91 14.83
C ALA A 48 8.43 -4.71 14.39
N ARG A 49 9.01 -3.55 14.72
CA ARG A 49 10.36 -3.15 14.28
C ARG A 49 11.43 -4.19 14.59
N SER A 50 11.28 -4.92 15.70
CA SER A 50 12.18 -6.01 16.12
C SER A 50 12.18 -7.22 15.18
N HIS A 51 11.19 -7.34 14.29
CA HIS A 51 10.98 -8.48 13.41
C HIS A 51 11.22 -8.18 11.93
N LEU A 52 11.34 -6.91 11.54
CA LEU A 52 11.45 -6.52 10.13
C LEU A 52 12.70 -7.10 9.47
N GLY A 53 12.53 -7.68 8.28
CA GLY A 53 13.62 -8.17 7.43
C GLY A 53 14.36 -9.38 7.97
N LYS A 54 13.84 -10.07 9.00
CA LYS A 54 14.53 -11.21 9.63
C LYS A 54 14.18 -12.56 8.99
N GLY A 55 13.11 -12.63 8.19
CA GLY A 55 12.68 -13.86 7.52
C GLY A 55 12.23 -14.94 8.51
N LEU A 56 11.61 -14.51 9.62
CA LEU A 56 11.22 -15.40 10.72
C LEU A 56 9.85 -16.08 10.49
N GLY A 57 9.17 -15.75 9.39
CA GLY A 57 7.90 -16.34 9.00
C GLY A 57 6.72 -15.73 9.75
N TYR A 58 6.83 -14.48 10.20
CA TYR A 58 5.71 -13.81 10.85
C TYR A 58 4.56 -13.58 9.87
N LEU A 59 3.33 -13.54 10.39
CA LEU A 59 2.15 -13.28 9.57
C LEU A 59 2.35 -12.01 8.75
N HIS A 60 2.15 -12.13 7.43
CA HIS A 60 2.27 -11.03 6.47
C HIS A 60 3.66 -10.35 6.44
N GLU A 61 4.71 -11.08 6.85
CA GLU A 61 6.09 -10.66 6.64
C GLU A 61 6.40 -10.63 5.14
N LEU A 62 7.02 -9.53 4.71
CA LEU A 62 7.63 -9.39 3.41
C LEU A 62 9.13 -9.11 3.61
N PRO A 63 10.02 -9.62 2.75
CA PRO A 63 11.44 -9.25 2.76
C PRO A 63 11.62 -7.73 2.65
N ASP A 64 10.81 -7.11 1.79
CA ASP A 64 10.68 -5.67 1.63
C ASP A 64 9.25 -5.34 1.17
N GLN A 65 8.68 -4.28 1.73
CA GLN A 65 7.35 -3.76 1.39
C GLN A 65 7.38 -2.28 0.98
N SER A 66 8.57 -1.67 0.92
CA SER A 66 8.75 -0.25 0.64
C SER A 66 8.59 0.11 -0.85
N GLY A 67 8.67 -0.89 -1.74
CA GLY A 67 8.42 -0.74 -3.17
C GLY A 67 9.67 -0.40 -3.96
#